data_AF-A0A9D6R691-F1
#
_entry.id   AF-A0A9D6R691-F1
#
_cell.length_a   1.000
_cell.length_b   1.000
_cell.length_c   1.000
_cell.angle_alpha   90.00
_cell.angle_beta   90.00
_cell.angle_gamma   90.00
#
_symmetry.space_group_name_H-M   'P 1'
#
loop_
_entity.id
_entity.type
_entity.pdbx_description
1 polymer ?
#
loop_
_entity_poly.entity_id
_entity_poly.type
_entity_poly.pdbx_seq_one_letter_code
_entity_poly.pdbx_strand_id
1 'polypeptide(L)'
;MIKRILQTLFIGALLLPQSAQARTNLLVNPGFEGGYFHQDGIPELAVPNGWRAHYLDGTTFPGIADGYIARRPETVVWYIQDAPVEERSQFFLDGNFTFKLFKPWAPLYSALSQDVNGLQAGANYEFIANVFVDVVDHYSAGAKVPPSNESEGVIVRTGASPVGVEWRNESQIN
;
A
#
# COMPACT_ATOMS: atom_id res chain seq x y z
N MET A 1 67.72 -3.52 -40.59
CA MET A 1 66.26 -3.64 -40.81
C MET A 1 65.63 -4.01 -39.47
N ILE A 2 65.14 -3.04 -38.69
CA ILE A 2 64.66 -3.23 -37.31
C ILE A 2 63.14 -3.36 -37.34
N LYS A 3 62.60 -4.55 -37.03
CA LYS A 3 61.16 -4.78 -36.89
C LYS A 3 60.72 -4.28 -35.51
N ARG A 4 59.93 -3.20 -35.46
CA ARG A 4 59.17 -2.77 -34.28
C ARG A 4 57.93 -3.66 -34.15
N ILE A 5 57.81 -4.37 -33.05
CA ILE A 5 56.58 -5.08 -32.66
C ILE A 5 55.76 -4.11 -31.80
N LEU A 6 54.58 -3.74 -32.30
CA LEU A 6 53.58 -2.98 -31.56
C LEU A 6 52.81 -3.97 -30.67
N GLN A 7 52.92 -3.85 -29.34
CA GLN A 7 52.04 -4.55 -28.42
C GLN A 7 50.82 -3.67 -28.15
N THR A 8 49.68 -4.06 -28.71
CA THR A 8 48.38 -3.47 -28.38
C THR A 8 47.89 -4.05 -27.05
N LEU A 9 47.77 -3.21 -26.03
CA LEU A 9 47.19 -3.57 -24.74
C LEU A 9 45.65 -3.50 -24.85
N PHE A 10 44.98 -4.66 -24.83
CA PHE A 10 43.53 -4.71 -24.64
C PHE A 10 43.22 -4.56 -23.15
N ILE A 11 42.71 -3.40 -22.74
CA ILE A 11 42.07 -3.24 -21.43
C ILE A 11 40.66 -3.81 -21.55
N GLY A 12 40.50 -5.08 -21.21
CA GLY A 12 39.19 -5.67 -20.99
C GLY A 12 38.63 -5.19 -19.66
N ALA A 13 37.70 -4.25 -19.69
CA ALA A 13 36.87 -3.95 -18.53
C ALA A 13 35.97 -5.17 -18.27
N LEU A 14 36.32 -5.98 -17.27
CA LEU A 14 35.43 -6.99 -16.70
C LEU A 14 34.22 -6.27 -16.10
N LEU A 15 33.12 -6.20 -16.85
CA LEU A 15 31.80 -5.95 -16.28
C LEU A 15 31.46 -7.17 -15.43
N LEU A 16 31.76 -7.11 -14.14
CA LEU A 16 31.23 -8.08 -13.20
C LEU A 16 29.70 -7.97 -13.24
N PRO A 17 28.97 -9.10 -13.33
CA PRO A 17 27.53 -9.06 -13.16
C PRO A 17 27.25 -8.43 -11.80
N GLN A 18 26.52 -7.32 -11.82
CA GLN A 18 26.00 -6.70 -10.61
C GLN A 18 25.18 -7.79 -9.92
N SER A 19 25.73 -8.37 -8.85
CA SER A 19 25.03 -9.36 -8.06
C SER A 19 23.68 -8.77 -7.70
N ALA A 20 22.60 -9.53 -7.93
CA ALA A 20 21.28 -9.17 -7.44
C ALA A 20 21.37 -9.14 -5.91
N GLN A 21 21.71 -7.97 -5.38
CA GLN A 21 21.79 -7.73 -3.95
C GLN A 21 20.39 -8.04 -3.42
N ALA A 22 20.28 -8.97 -2.48
CA ALA A 22 19.01 -9.31 -1.85
C ALA A 22 18.37 -7.99 -1.38
N ARG A 23 17.28 -7.59 -2.05
CA ARG A 23 16.61 -6.32 -1.77
C ARG A 23 16.02 -6.45 -0.38
N THR A 24 16.58 -5.70 0.58
CA THR A 24 16.02 -5.65 1.93
C THR A 24 14.79 -4.77 1.91
N ASN A 25 13.65 -5.28 2.38
CA ASN A 25 12.45 -4.46 2.52
C ASN A 25 12.68 -3.42 3.63
N LEU A 26 12.44 -2.15 3.31
CA LEU A 26 12.62 -1.05 4.25
C LEU A 26 11.39 -0.81 5.14
N LEU A 27 10.26 -1.40 4.79
CA LEU A 27 9.04 -1.33 5.58
C LEU A 27 9.13 -2.28 6.78
N VAL A 28 8.71 -1.79 7.93
CA VAL A 28 8.38 -2.59 9.09
C VAL A 28 7.04 -3.27 8.85
N ASN A 29 6.99 -4.57 9.15
CA ASN A 29 5.80 -5.40 9.02
C ASN A 29 5.12 -5.31 7.62
N PRO A 30 5.85 -5.59 6.52
CA PRO A 30 5.36 -5.35 5.17
C PRO A 30 4.21 -6.26 4.74
N GLY A 31 4.11 -7.45 5.31
CA GLY A 31 3.04 -8.42 5.07
C GLY A 31 2.04 -8.53 6.23
N PHE A 32 2.06 -7.60 7.18
CA PHE A 32 1.12 -7.53 8.31
C PHE A 32 1.15 -8.69 9.33
N GLU A 33 2.05 -9.67 9.17
CA GLU A 33 2.25 -10.83 10.07
C GLU A 33 2.71 -10.45 11.48
N GLY A 34 3.29 -9.26 11.66
CA GLY A 34 3.88 -8.77 12.90
C GLY A 34 2.88 -8.26 13.95
N GLY A 35 1.59 -8.59 13.81
CA GLY A 35 0.52 -8.16 14.70
C GLY A 35 0.06 -6.71 14.49
N TYR A 36 -0.79 -6.24 15.40
CA TYR A 36 -1.46 -4.94 15.32
C TYR A 36 -1.64 -4.28 16.68
N PHE A 37 -2.05 -3.01 16.67
CA PHE A 37 -2.48 -2.25 17.85
C PHE A 37 -3.78 -1.50 17.55
N HIS A 38 -4.51 -1.11 18.60
CA HIS A 38 -5.70 -0.26 18.46
C HIS A 38 -5.29 1.21 18.46
N GLN A 39 -5.30 1.83 17.27
CA GLN A 39 -4.85 3.20 17.12
C GLN A 39 -5.71 4.16 17.95
N ASP A 40 -5.05 5.07 18.67
CA ASP A 40 -5.69 6.10 19.51
C ASP A 40 -6.64 5.51 20.58
N GLY A 41 -6.46 4.23 20.93
CA GLY A 41 -7.32 3.50 21.88
C GLY A 41 -8.69 3.10 21.33
N ILE A 42 -8.89 3.18 20.01
CA ILE A 42 -10.17 2.89 19.34
C ILE A 42 -10.23 1.41 18.95
N PRO A 43 -11.17 0.61 19.50
CA PRO A 43 -11.25 -0.82 19.23
C PRO A 43 -11.41 -1.17 17.75
N GLU A 44 -12.16 -0.37 16.98
CA GLU A 44 -12.40 -0.65 15.57
C GLU A 44 -11.27 -0.19 14.64
N LEU A 45 -10.16 0.33 15.18
CA LEU A 45 -8.96 0.71 14.42
C LEU A 45 -7.79 -0.23 14.75
N ALA A 46 -7.90 -1.52 14.43
CA ALA A 46 -6.77 -2.42 14.48
C ALA A 46 -5.82 -2.13 13.31
N VAL A 47 -4.67 -1.51 13.60
CA VAL A 47 -3.66 -1.05 12.63
C VAL A 47 -2.40 -1.89 12.76
N PRO A 48 -1.79 -2.37 11.64
CA PRO A 48 -0.60 -3.18 11.70
C PRO A 48 0.55 -2.47 12.43
N ASN A 49 1.34 -3.22 13.21
CA ASN A 49 2.48 -2.67 13.92
C ASN A 49 3.46 -1.97 12.94
N GLY A 50 3.87 -0.75 13.27
CA GLY A 50 4.73 0.07 12.41
C GLY A 50 3.99 0.95 11.40
N TRP A 51 2.66 0.88 11.32
CA TRP A 51 1.86 1.70 10.40
C TRP A 51 0.96 2.69 11.14
N ARG A 52 0.54 3.75 10.44
CA ARG A 52 -0.44 4.73 10.89
C ARG A 52 -1.60 4.79 9.90
N ALA A 53 -2.82 4.65 10.41
CA ALA A 53 -4.03 4.92 9.65
C ALA A 53 -4.42 6.40 9.76
N HIS A 54 -4.76 6.99 8.63
CA HIS A 54 -5.27 8.35 8.50
C HIS A 54 -6.65 8.30 7.87
N TYR A 55 -7.54 9.20 8.28
CA TYR A 55 -8.90 9.23 7.79
C TYR A 55 -9.56 10.58 7.99
N LEU A 56 -10.57 10.84 7.18
CA LEU A 56 -11.57 11.87 7.44
C LEU A 56 -12.75 11.28 8.19
N ASP A 57 -13.36 12.07 9.08
CA ASP A 57 -14.59 11.72 9.77
C ASP A 57 -15.48 12.95 9.91
N GLY A 58 -16.72 12.85 9.46
CA GLY A 58 -17.71 13.92 9.58
C GLY A 58 -17.53 15.10 8.63
N THR A 59 -16.76 14.94 7.54
CA THR A 59 -16.51 16.01 6.55
C THR A 59 -16.66 15.52 5.11
N THR A 60 -16.95 16.43 4.19
CA THR A 60 -16.90 16.16 2.74
C THR A 60 -15.45 16.10 2.24
N PHE A 61 -15.26 15.55 1.04
CA PHE A 61 -13.97 15.49 0.34
C PHE A 61 -14.17 15.56 -1.19
N PRO A 62 -13.13 15.91 -1.98
CA PRO A 62 -13.26 15.99 -3.43
C PRO A 62 -13.72 14.67 -4.07
N GLY A 63 -14.76 14.73 -4.90
CA GLY A 63 -15.31 13.56 -5.60
C GLY A 63 -16.39 12.79 -4.83
N ILE A 64 -16.75 13.21 -3.62
CA ILE A 64 -17.90 12.66 -2.90
C ILE A 64 -19.22 13.18 -3.51
N ALA A 65 -20.26 12.35 -3.53
CA ALA A 65 -21.60 12.76 -3.95
C ALA A 65 -22.25 13.72 -2.94
N ASP A 66 -23.15 14.59 -3.44
CA ASP A 66 -23.89 15.55 -2.62
C ASP A 66 -24.69 14.85 -1.51
N GLY A 67 -24.67 15.43 -0.31
CA GLY A 67 -25.37 14.90 0.86
C GLY A 67 -24.63 13.78 1.62
N TYR A 68 -23.49 13.32 1.10
CA TYR A 68 -22.63 12.36 1.79
C TYR A 68 -21.46 13.04 2.50
N ILE A 69 -20.93 12.37 3.52
CA ILE A 69 -19.72 12.76 4.25
C ILE A 69 -18.85 11.54 4.51
N ALA A 70 -17.54 11.72 4.56
CA ALA A 70 -16.61 10.67 4.99
C ALA A 70 -16.93 10.24 6.42
N ARG A 71 -16.75 8.94 6.66
CA ARG A 71 -16.76 8.37 8.01
C ARG A 71 -15.43 7.72 8.31
N ARG A 72 -15.05 7.74 9.58
CA ARG A 72 -13.92 6.95 10.07
C ARG A 72 -14.07 5.48 9.65
N PRO A 73 -13.02 4.86 9.10
CA PRO A 73 -13.06 3.45 8.74
C PRO A 73 -13.11 2.55 9.96
N GLU A 74 -13.49 1.31 9.72
CA GLU A 74 -13.15 0.16 10.55
C GLU A 74 -11.96 -0.54 9.88
N THR A 75 -10.97 -0.95 10.67
CA THR A 75 -9.78 -1.61 10.17
C THR A 75 -9.51 -2.89 10.94
N VAL A 76 -9.06 -3.92 10.22
CA VAL A 76 -8.66 -5.20 10.80
C VAL A 76 -7.39 -5.70 10.13
N VAL A 77 -6.49 -6.26 10.93
CA VAL A 77 -5.46 -7.19 10.44
C VAL A 77 -6.11 -8.56 10.45
N TRP A 78 -6.71 -8.90 9.31
CA TRP A 78 -7.60 -10.04 9.17
C TRP A 78 -6.78 -11.32 9.08
N TYR A 79 -7.14 -12.34 9.86
CA TYR A 79 -6.50 -13.66 9.80
C TYR A 79 -7.19 -14.55 8.75
N ILE A 80 -6.41 -15.25 7.93
CA ILE A 80 -6.91 -16.08 6.82
C ILE A 80 -7.92 -17.15 7.25
N GLN A 81 -7.81 -17.66 8.48
CA GLN A 81 -8.76 -18.68 8.96
C GLN A 81 -10.14 -18.12 9.30
N ASP A 82 -10.25 -16.81 9.51
CA ASP A 82 -11.50 -16.12 9.75
C ASP A 82 -12.22 -15.78 8.42
N ALA A 83 -11.57 -15.98 7.28
CA ALA A 83 -12.13 -15.76 5.96
C ALA A 83 -12.84 -17.03 5.42
N PRO A 84 -13.97 -16.86 4.68
CA PRO A 84 -14.57 -17.91 3.88
C PRO A 84 -13.51 -18.56 2.98
N VAL A 85 -13.53 -19.89 2.86
CA VAL A 85 -12.47 -20.66 2.19
C VAL A 85 -12.26 -20.20 0.75
N GLU A 86 -13.34 -19.89 0.07
CA GLU A 86 -13.41 -19.40 -1.30
C GLU A 86 -12.82 -18.00 -1.50
N GLU A 87 -12.75 -17.17 -0.46
CA GLU A 87 -12.20 -15.81 -0.52
C GLU A 87 -10.71 -15.74 -0.14
N ARG A 88 -10.17 -16.81 0.45
CA ARG A 88 -8.79 -16.82 0.99
C ARG A 88 -7.75 -16.50 -0.09
N SER A 89 -7.80 -17.16 -1.24
CA SER A 89 -6.82 -16.89 -2.31
C SER A 89 -7.01 -15.54 -2.99
N GLN A 90 -8.14 -14.87 -2.78
CA GLN A 90 -8.40 -13.55 -3.34
C GLN A 90 -7.80 -12.43 -2.46
N PHE A 91 -7.88 -12.57 -1.13
CA PHE A 91 -7.48 -11.52 -0.20
C PHE A 91 -6.11 -11.74 0.47
N PHE A 92 -5.60 -12.97 0.46
CA PHE A 92 -4.37 -13.37 1.13
C PHE A 92 -3.38 -13.91 0.09
N LEU A 93 -2.58 -13.01 -0.47
CA LEU A 93 -1.64 -13.32 -1.55
C LEU A 93 -0.34 -13.94 -1.03
N ASP A 94 0.04 -13.58 0.19
CA ASP A 94 1.12 -14.17 0.95
C ASP A 94 0.73 -14.24 2.44
N GLY A 95 1.52 -14.98 3.22
CA GLY A 95 1.34 -15.06 4.67
C GLY A 95 -0.02 -15.61 5.12
N ASN A 96 -0.42 -15.20 6.31
CA ASN A 96 -1.69 -15.55 6.93
C ASN A 96 -2.58 -14.33 7.20
N PHE A 97 -2.06 -13.11 7.00
CA PHE A 97 -2.76 -11.88 7.32
C PHE A 97 -2.87 -10.95 6.12
N THR A 98 -3.95 -10.19 6.10
CA THR A 98 -4.12 -9.07 5.18
C THR A 98 -4.67 -7.88 5.96
N PHE A 99 -4.43 -6.66 5.48
CA PHE A 99 -5.02 -5.47 6.08
C PHE A 99 -6.30 -5.10 5.34
N LYS A 100 -7.42 -5.09 6.06
CA LYS A 100 -8.72 -4.71 5.52
C LYS A 100 -9.18 -3.40 6.15
N LEU A 101 -9.58 -2.46 5.29
CA LEU A 101 -10.15 -1.17 5.65
C LEU A 101 -11.53 -1.08 5.02
N PHE A 102 -12.57 -0.82 5.81
CA PHE A 102 -13.95 -0.86 5.34
C PHE A 102 -14.88 0.04 6.13
N LYS A 103 -16.03 0.37 5.52
CA LYS A 103 -17.17 0.99 6.17
C LYS A 103 -18.42 0.67 5.37
N PRO A 104 -19.28 -0.25 5.85
CA PRO A 104 -20.28 -0.87 4.97
C PRO A 104 -21.43 0.07 4.58
N TRP A 105 -21.55 1.22 5.22
CA TRP A 105 -22.70 2.13 5.08
C TRP A 105 -22.30 3.58 4.74
N ALA A 106 -21.02 3.87 4.53
CA ALA A 106 -20.57 5.24 4.28
C ALA A 106 -19.30 5.29 3.41
N PRO A 107 -19.11 6.41 2.67
CA PRO A 107 -17.90 6.61 1.90
C PRO A 107 -16.69 6.84 2.81
N LEU A 108 -15.52 6.50 2.27
CA LEU A 108 -14.24 6.57 2.96
C LEU A 108 -13.28 7.50 2.22
N TYR A 109 -12.52 8.26 2.99
CA TYR A 109 -11.30 8.90 2.53
C TYR A 109 -10.25 8.65 3.60
N SER A 110 -9.29 7.78 3.28
CA SER A 110 -8.33 7.24 4.24
C SER A 110 -7.00 6.93 3.58
N ALA A 111 -5.94 6.87 4.39
CA ALA A 111 -4.62 6.43 3.97
C ALA A 111 -3.98 5.54 5.05
N LEU A 112 -3.00 4.75 4.63
CA LEU A 112 -2.10 4.02 5.52
C LEU A 112 -0.68 4.48 5.19
N SER A 113 0.10 4.89 6.20
CA SER A 113 1.46 5.38 5.99
C SER A 113 2.44 4.81 7.02
N GLN A 114 3.72 4.87 6.66
CA GLN A 114 4.84 4.53 7.51
C GLN A 114 6.02 5.43 7.16
N ASP A 115 6.69 5.98 8.17
CA ASP A 115 7.95 6.71 7.96
C ASP A 115 9.07 5.70 7.66
N VAL A 116 9.73 5.88 6.51
CA VAL A 116 10.83 5.00 6.07
C VAL A 116 12.16 5.70 6.31
N ASN A 117 13.08 4.98 6.96
CA ASN A 117 14.43 5.47 7.25
C ASN A 117 15.49 4.74 6.41
N GLY A 118 16.70 5.30 6.36
CA GLY A 118 17.84 4.66 5.68
C GLY A 118 17.85 4.80 4.16
N LEU A 119 17.08 5.75 3.61
CA LEU A 119 17.14 6.10 2.19
C LEU A 119 18.51 6.73 1.85
N GLN A 120 19.06 6.34 0.72
CA GLN A 120 20.36 6.77 0.21
C GLN A 120 20.17 7.67 -1.01
N ALA A 121 20.87 8.81 -1.03
CA ALA A 121 20.82 9.73 -2.16
C ALA A 121 21.31 9.04 -3.45
N GLY A 122 20.53 9.17 -4.52
CA GLY A 122 20.83 8.57 -5.82
C GLY A 122 20.49 7.08 -5.95
N ALA A 123 19.94 6.44 -4.92
CA ALA A 123 19.41 5.09 -5.02
C ALA A 123 18.00 5.07 -5.63
N ASN A 124 17.68 3.98 -6.34
CA ASN A 124 16.34 3.71 -6.86
C ASN A 124 15.61 2.78 -5.90
N TYR A 125 14.37 3.13 -5.59
CA TYR A 125 13.48 2.35 -4.72
C TYR A 125 12.23 1.95 -5.48
N GLU A 126 11.67 0.81 -5.09
CA GLU A 126 10.42 0.29 -5.64
C GLU A 126 9.46 0.04 -4.50
N PHE A 127 8.24 0.58 -4.62
CA PHE A 127 7.15 0.33 -3.69
C PHE A 127 6.08 -0.49 -4.41
N ILE A 128 5.74 -1.64 -3.83
CA ILE A 128 4.72 -2.55 -4.36
C ILE A 128 3.71 -2.78 -3.25
N ALA A 129 2.44 -2.52 -3.55
CA ALA A 129 1.32 -2.84 -2.68
C ALA A 129 0.24 -3.53 -3.52
N ASN A 130 -0.20 -4.71 -3.08
CA ASN A 130 -1.32 -5.40 -3.70
C ASN A 130 -2.61 -4.92 -3.04
N VAL A 131 -3.46 -4.23 -3.80
CA VAL A 131 -4.71 -3.67 -3.29
C VAL A 131 -5.88 -4.33 -3.99
N PHE A 132 -6.75 -4.96 -3.21
CA PHE A 132 -8.05 -5.42 -3.69
C PHE A 132 -9.12 -4.41 -3.28
N VAL A 133 -9.93 -3.98 -4.26
CA VAL A 133 -11.01 -3.02 -4.07
C VAL A 133 -12.35 -3.75 -4.11
N ASP A 134 -13.03 -3.81 -2.97
CA ASP A 134 -14.36 -4.45 -2.83
C ASP A 134 -15.44 -3.36 -2.75
N VAL A 135 -15.93 -2.91 -3.91
CA VAL A 135 -16.97 -1.88 -4.01
C VAL A 135 -18.30 -2.54 -4.29
N VAL A 136 -19.30 -2.12 -3.52
CA VAL A 136 -20.68 -2.59 -3.63
C VAL A 136 -21.57 -1.36 -3.74
N ASP A 137 -22.45 -1.35 -4.73
CA ASP A 137 -23.45 -0.29 -4.89
C ASP A 137 -24.56 -0.46 -3.84
N HIS A 138 -25.11 -1.66 -3.77
CA HIS A 138 -26.08 -2.03 -2.73
C HIS A 138 -26.10 -3.55 -2.52
N TYR A 139 -26.83 -3.98 -1.50
CA TYR A 139 -27.17 -5.39 -1.31
C TYR A 139 -28.60 -5.64 -1.78
N SER A 140 -28.81 -6.67 -2.58
CA SER A 140 -30.13 -7.11 -3.04
C SER A 140 -30.30 -8.60 -2.74
N ALA A 141 -31.37 -8.96 -2.04
CA ALA A 141 -31.64 -10.33 -1.59
C ALA A 141 -30.45 -11.01 -0.85
N GLY A 142 -29.65 -10.23 -0.12
CA GLY A 142 -28.47 -10.73 0.61
C GLY A 142 -27.21 -10.90 -0.25
N ALA A 143 -27.27 -10.61 -1.55
CA ALA A 143 -26.12 -10.62 -2.44
C ALA A 143 -25.59 -9.19 -2.68
N LYS A 144 -24.28 -9.08 -2.88
CA LYS A 144 -23.63 -7.83 -3.31
C LYS A 144 -24.06 -7.52 -4.75
N VAL A 145 -24.50 -6.30 -4.98
CA VAL A 145 -24.72 -5.75 -6.32
C VAL A 145 -23.56 -4.80 -6.63
N PRO A 146 -22.76 -5.08 -7.67
CA PRO A 146 -21.65 -4.21 -8.05
C PRO A 146 -22.18 -2.89 -8.60
N PRO A 147 -21.37 -1.80 -8.54
CA PRO A 147 -21.72 -0.56 -9.20
C PRO A 147 -21.84 -0.72 -10.71
N SER A 148 -22.76 0.03 -11.32
CA SER A 148 -22.94 0.06 -12.78
C SER A 148 -21.73 0.61 -13.53
N ASN A 149 -20.84 1.32 -12.83
CA ASN A 149 -19.54 1.75 -13.32
C ASN A 149 -18.48 1.49 -12.23
N GLU A 150 -17.60 0.53 -12.46
CA GLU A 150 -16.53 0.17 -11.51
C GLU A 150 -15.49 1.28 -11.32
N SER A 151 -15.43 2.25 -12.24
CA SER A 151 -14.56 3.43 -12.13
C SER A 151 -15.21 4.57 -11.32
N GLU A 152 -16.50 4.48 -11.01
CA GLU A 152 -17.22 5.44 -10.19
C GLU A 152 -17.21 4.97 -8.73
N GLY A 153 -16.30 5.50 -7.93
CA GLY A 153 -16.39 5.38 -6.47
C GLY A 153 -15.12 4.94 -5.74
N VAL A 154 -14.06 4.54 -6.45
CA VAL A 154 -12.76 4.26 -5.80
C VAL A 154 -11.59 4.87 -6.52
N ILE A 155 -10.74 5.52 -5.72
CA ILE A 155 -9.45 6.03 -6.11
C ILE A 155 -8.44 5.43 -5.14
N VAL A 156 -7.52 4.61 -5.66
CA VAL A 156 -6.35 4.12 -4.91
C VAL A 156 -5.13 4.84 -5.45
N ARG A 157 -4.31 5.37 -4.54
CA ARG A 157 -3.04 6.02 -4.86
C ARG A 157 -1.97 5.51 -3.92
N THR A 158 -0.77 5.39 -4.44
CA THR A 158 0.44 5.06 -3.69
C THR A 158 1.44 6.16 -3.94
N GLY A 159 2.22 6.52 -2.94
CA GLY A 159 3.30 7.47 -3.15
C GLY A 159 4.18 7.68 -1.94
N ALA A 160 5.19 8.51 -2.11
CA ALA A 160 6.15 8.87 -1.08
C ALA A 160 6.28 10.39 -0.97
N SER A 161 6.53 10.86 0.26
CA SER A 161 6.73 12.27 0.59
C SER A 161 7.84 12.43 1.62
N PRO A 162 8.39 13.65 1.79
CA PRO A 162 9.20 13.96 2.97
C PRO A 162 8.43 13.70 4.27
N VAL A 163 9.14 13.28 5.32
CA VAL A 163 8.55 13.09 6.65
C VAL A 163 7.91 14.39 7.14
N GLY A 164 6.73 14.28 7.74
CA GLY A 164 5.96 15.40 8.28
C GLY A 164 5.04 16.11 7.28
N VAL A 165 5.03 15.69 6.01
CA VAL A 165 4.01 16.12 5.05
C VAL A 165 2.65 15.55 5.44
N GLU A 166 1.63 16.42 5.50
CA GLU A 166 0.23 16.00 5.70
C GLU A 166 -0.19 15.00 4.63
N TRP A 167 -0.79 13.89 5.04
CA TRP A 167 -1.17 12.77 4.15
C TRP A 167 -2.17 13.13 3.04
N ARG A 168 -2.87 14.27 3.15
CA ARG A 168 -3.76 14.80 2.11
C ARG A 168 -3.09 15.80 1.17
N ASN A 169 -1.83 16.16 1.39
CA ASN A 169 -1.12 17.09 0.53
C ASN A 169 -0.61 16.36 -0.72
N GLU A 170 -1.53 16.11 -1.65
CA GLU A 170 -1.28 15.38 -2.89
C GLU A 170 -0.14 16.00 -3.73
N SER A 171 0.06 17.32 -3.65
CA SER A 171 1.14 18.01 -4.38
C SER A 171 2.55 17.64 -3.91
N GLN A 172 2.67 16.94 -2.78
CA GLN A 172 3.92 16.54 -2.16
C GLN A 172 4.07 15.02 -2.07
N ILE A 173 3.11 14.27 -2.61
CA ILE A 173 3.11 12.81 -2.66
C ILE A 173 3.36 12.41 -4.12
N ASN A 174 4.52 11.80 -4.38
CA ASN A 174 4.93 11.31 -5.71
C ASN A 174 4.61 9.83 -5.88
#